data_AF-A0A7S3MCB5-F1
#
_entry.id   AF-A0A7S3MCB5-F1
#
_cell.length_a   1.000
_cell.length_b   1.000
_cell.length_c   1.000
_cell.angle_alpha   90.00
_cell.angle_beta   90.00
_cell.angle_gamma   90.00
#
_symmetry.space_group_name_H-M   'P 1'
#
loop_
_entity.id
_entity.type
_entity.pdbx_description
1 polymer ?
#
loop_
_entity_poly.entity_id
_entity_poly.type
_entity_poly.pdbx_seq_one_letter_code
_entity_poly.pdbx_strand_id
1 'polypeptide(L)'
;MSELKEMQRTLAVASVSTALLSFSLWVLSQRQKISSSPRVAKRFAVTENNAWLDQASYNVVTAICDAFFPSLETSDLTLDKLFTATDAIDPGLRKHCIKIDQSTIKEHRDYLLRGALDINLHWVVADAIGKLVTKEERFQVALMLKVLSTSAGCYMVTGYPVAFQDMPLAYRVKAMEGLRDCSLAPLRVFYQTFKRVVGNLFYSYIAEHGAANPNWKELNYHPEETVGKGKARTAEEERKAQEIDRLLRDKVSYPSVYNNLTAGKIVA
;
A
#
# COMPACT_ATOMS: atom_id res chain seq x y z
N MET A 1 37.31 7.41 29.83
CA MET A 1 36.45 7.81 28.69
C MET A 1 36.50 6.85 27.49
N SER A 2 37.64 6.23 27.17
CA SER A 2 37.75 5.25 26.07
C SER A 2 36.88 3.99 26.30
N GLU A 3 36.98 3.40 27.48
CA GLU A 3 36.29 2.14 27.81
C GLU A 3 34.76 2.26 27.82
N LEU A 4 34.21 3.42 28.19
CA LEU A 4 32.77 3.65 28.19
C LEU A 4 32.18 3.65 26.77
N LYS A 5 32.91 4.20 25.79
CA LYS A 5 32.51 4.18 24.36
C LYS A 5 32.60 2.77 23.77
N GLU A 6 33.56 1.98 24.24
CA GLU A 6 33.74 0.60 23.80
C GLU A 6 32.63 -0.29 24.34
N MET A 7 32.28 -0.15 25.62
CA MET A 7 31.18 -0.87 26.26
C MET A 7 29.81 -0.54 25.65
N GLN A 8 29.57 0.73 25.29
CA GLN A 8 28.36 1.15 24.58
C GLN A 8 28.25 0.54 23.17
N ARG A 9 29.38 0.34 22.48
CA ARG A 9 29.41 -0.32 21.18
C ARG A 9 29.11 -1.82 21.30
N THR A 10 29.68 -2.51 22.28
CA THR A 10 29.41 -3.94 22.51
C THR A 10 27.96 -4.19 22.91
N LEU A 11 27.36 -3.33 23.75
CA LEU A 11 25.94 -3.43 24.12
C LEU A 11 25.00 -3.20 22.93
N ALA A 12 25.33 -2.25 22.04
CA ALA A 12 24.54 -1.97 20.84
C ALA A 12 24.61 -3.13 19.83
N VAL A 13 25.78 -3.77 19.67
CA VAL A 13 25.93 -4.94 18.78
C VAL A 13 25.19 -6.16 19.32
N ALA A 14 25.21 -6.38 20.65
CA ALA A 14 24.49 -7.47 21.30
C ALA A 14 22.96 -7.32 21.18
N SER A 15 22.42 -6.10 21.33
CA SER A 15 20.98 -5.86 21.22
C SER A 15 20.46 -6.06 19.79
N VAL A 16 21.21 -5.62 18.79
CA VAL A 16 20.88 -5.86 17.37
C VAL A 16 20.92 -7.34 17.04
N SER A 17 21.92 -8.08 17.53
CA SER A 17 22.06 -9.52 17.30
C SER A 17 20.91 -10.32 17.92
N THR A 18 20.49 -9.93 19.13
CA THR A 18 19.38 -10.59 19.85
C THR A 18 18.03 -10.31 19.18
N ALA A 19 17.83 -9.09 18.68
CA ALA A 19 16.64 -8.73 17.91
C ALA A 19 16.57 -9.48 16.57
N LEU A 20 17.71 -9.62 15.88
CA LEU A 20 17.80 -10.39 14.64
C LEU A 20 17.52 -11.88 14.85
N LEU A 21 18.06 -12.48 15.93
CA LEU A 21 17.80 -13.87 16.28
C LEU A 21 16.33 -14.11 16.65
N SER A 22 15.75 -13.22 17.46
CA SER A 22 14.34 -13.31 17.86
C SER A 22 13.39 -13.19 16.64
N PHE A 23 13.71 -12.27 15.73
CA PHE A 23 12.98 -12.10 14.47
C PHE A 23 13.12 -13.35 13.56
N SER A 24 14.33 -13.91 13.46
CA SER A 24 14.61 -15.12 12.67
C SER A 24 13.83 -16.33 13.18
N LEU A 25 13.73 -16.50 14.51
CA LEU A 25 12.97 -17.58 15.13
C LEU A 25 11.46 -17.40 14.95
N TRP A 26 10.95 -16.17 15.05
CA TRP A 26 9.55 -15.86 14.76
C TRP A 26 9.18 -16.14 13.29
N VAL A 27 10.07 -15.80 12.35
CA VAL A 27 9.93 -16.11 10.92
C VAL A 27 9.91 -17.61 10.65
N LEU A 28 10.79 -18.38 11.31
CA LEU A 28 10.81 -19.84 11.17
C LEU A 28 9.53 -20.51 11.70
N SER A 29 8.88 -19.92 12.71
CA SER A 29 7.59 -20.40 13.25
C SER A 29 6.44 -20.22 12.25
N GLN A 30 6.48 -19.21 11.37
CA GLN A 30 5.43 -18.93 10.38
C GLN A 30 5.40 -19.89 9.17
N ARG A 31 6.32 -20.86 9.09
CA ARG A 31 6.53 -21.76 7.94
C ARG A 31 5.47 -22.85 7.71
N GLN A 32 4.48 -23.04 8.59
CA GLN A 32 3.54 -24.16 8.42
C GLN A 32 2.29 -23.76 7.61
N LYS A 33 2.20 -24.38 6.41
CA LYS A 33 1.02 -24.59 5.56
C LYS A 33 0.45 -23.37 4.82
N ILE A 34 0.92 -23.14 3.59
CA ILE A 34 0.08 -22.59 2.52
C ILE A 34 0.54 -23.22 1.19
N SER A 35 -0.25 -24.14 0.64
CA SER A 35 -0.14 -24.58 -0.75
C SER A 35 -1.05 -23.68 -1.56
N SER A 36 -0.49 -22.81 -2.38
CA SER A 36 -1.27 -22.00 -3.32
C SER A 36 -0.56 -21.91 -4.66
N SER A 37 -1.36 -21.91 -5.73
CA SER A 37 -0.92 -21.88 -7.12
C SER A 37 0.09 -20.75 -7.37
N PRO A 38 1.22 -21.01 -8.07
CA PRO A 38 2.27 -20.03 -8.26
C PRO A 38 1.87 -19.01 -9.35
N ARG A 39 1.05 -18.02 -8.99
CA ARG A 39 0.92 -16.80 -9.81
C ARG A 39 2.10 -15.89 -9.52
N VAL A 40 3.12 -15.98 -10.37
CA VAL A 40 4.22 -15.00 -10.45
C VAL A 40 3.68 -13.72 -11.07
N ALA A 41 4.07 -12.55 -10.55
CA ALA A 41 3.63 -11.27 -11.07
C ALA A 41 4.08 -11.07 -12.53
N LYS A 42 3.19 -10.50 -13.36
CA LYS A 42 3.56 -10.03 -14.71
C LYS A 42 4.61 -8.91 -14.58
N ARG A 43 5.59 -8.89 -15.48
CA ARG A 43 6.64 -7.85 -15.53
C ARG A 43 6.27 -6.79 -16.57
N PHE A 44 6.39 -5.52 -16.19
CA PHE A 44 6.09 -4.36 -17.03
C PHE A 44 7.33 -3.47 -17.09
N ALA A 45 7.57 -2.79 -18.22
CA ALA A 45 8.73 -1.93 -18.40
C ALA A 45 8.54 -0.57 -17.70
N VAL A 46 9.63 -0.01 -17.16
CA VAL A 46 9.68 1.38 -16.65
C VAL A 46 9.54 2.38 -17.81
N THR A 47 8.91 3.52 -17.55
CA THR A 47 8.82 4.67 -18.47
C THR A 47 9.44 5.93 -17.91
N GLU A 48 9.58 6.94 -18.78
CA GLU A 48 10.16 8.25 -18.44
C GLU A 48 9.49 8.90 -17.22
N ASN A 49 8.16 8.79 -17.09
CA ASN A 49 7.41 9.32 -15.94
C ASN A 49 7.82 8.66 -14.60
N ASN A 50 8.42 7.47 -14.65
CA ASN A 50 8.82 6.67 -13.49
C ASN A 50 10.35 6.55 -13.36
N ALA A 51 11.11 7.46 -13.96
CA ALA A 51 12.58 7.42 -13.99
C ALA A 51 13.26 7.43 -12.59
N TRP A 52 12.51 7.75 -11.52
CA TRP A 52 13.00 7.68 -10.15
C TRP A 52 13.06 6.26 -9.59
N LEU A 53 12.48 5.28 -10.28
CA LEU A 53 12.53 3.85 -9.95
C LEU A 53 13.40 3.09 -10.95
N ASP A 54 14.22 2.17 -10.44
CA ASP A 54 14.79 1.14 -11.29
C ASP A 54 13.75 0.04 -11.59
N GLN A 55 14.06 -0.79 -12.60
CA GLN A 55 13.14 -1.84 -13.06
C GLN A 55 12.76 -2.84 -11.95
N ALA A 56 13.69 -3.15 -11.05
CA ALA A 56 13.44 -4.10 -9.96
C ALA A 56 12.46 -3.51 -8.93
N SER A 57 12.65 -2.25 -8.55
CA SER A 57 11.76 -1.52 -7.63
C SER A 57 10.37 -1.31 -8.25
N TYR A 58 10.30 -1.05 -9.55
CA TYR A 58 9.04 -0.95 -10.28
C TYR A 58 8.26 -2.28 -10.32
N ASN A 59 8.96 -3.40 -10.47
CA ASN A 59 8.33 -4.72 -10.35
C ASN A 59 7.77 -4.97 -8.95
N VAL A 60 8.42 -4.46 -7.90
CA VAL A 60 7.88 -4.52 -6.52
C VAL A 60 6.60 -3.68 -6.40
N VAL A 61 6.57 -2.45 -6.95
CA VAL A 61 5.34 -1.62 -6.97
C VAL A 61 4.19 -2.38 -7.66
N THR A 62 4.47 -2.98 -8.81
CA THR A 62 3.51 -3.82 -9.54
C THR A 62 2.98 -4.96 -8.68
N ALA A 63 3.89 -5.69 -8.03
CA ALA A 63 3.54 -6.80 -7.16
C ALA A 63 2.76 -6.38 -5.90
N ILE A 64 3.01 -5.18 -5.37
CA ILE A 64 2.26 -4.58 -4.26
C ILE A 64 0.83 -4.25 -4.71
N CYS A 65 0.67 -3.62 -5.89
CA CYS A 65 -0.66 -3.29 -6.42
C CYS A 65 -1.51 -4.55 -6.63
N ASP A 66 -0.91 -5.58 -7.21
CA ASP A 66 -1.54 -6.90 -7.40
C ASP A 66 -1.86 -7.60 -6.06
N ALA A 67 -1.05 -7.39 -5.02
CA ALA A 67 -1.33 -7.93 -3.69
C ALA A 67 -2.52 -7.22 -2.99
N PHE A 68 -2.71 -5.91 -3.21
CA PHE A 68 -3.84 -5.17 -2.65
C PHE A 68 -5.16 -5.48 -3.36
N PHE A 69 -5.13 -5.56 -4.70
CA PHE A 69 -6.31 -5.85 -5.53
C PHE A 69 -5.94 -6.92 -6.55
N PRO A 70 -5.92 -8.21 -6.16
CA PRO A 70 -5.59 -9.28 -7.08
C PRO A 70 -6.71 -9.52 -8.07
N SER A 71 -6.35 -9.85 -9.31
CA SER A 71 -7.33 -10.37 -10.28
C SER A 71 -7.81 -11.75 -9.82
N LEU A 72 -9.12 -11.96 -9.78
CA LEU A 72 -9.69 -13.25 -9.39
C LEU A 72 -9.83 -14.16 -10.62
N GLU A 73 -9.70 -15.47 -10.41
CA GLU A 73 -10.07 -16.43 -11.45
C GLU A 73 -11.58 -16.61 -11.48
N THR A 74 -12.14 -16.97 -12.63
CA THR A 74 -13.60 -17.19 -12.76
C THR A 74 -14.08 -18.35 -11.89
N SER A 75 -13.24 -19.36 -11.69
CA SER A 75 -13.46 -20.48 -10.78
C SER A 75 -13.56 -20.05 -9.31
N ASP A 76 -13.01 -18.89 -8.97
CA ASP A 76 -13.09 -18.33 -7.62
C ASP A 76 -14.36 -17.50 -7.38
N LEU A 77 -15.05 -17.09 -8.44
CA LEU A 77 -16.25 -16.28 -8.34
C LEU A 77 -17.51 -17.15 -8.19
N THR A 78 -17.65 -17.72 -7.00
CA THR A 78 -18.85 -18.47 -6.60
C THR A 78 -19.64 -17.69 -5.55
N LEU A 79 -20.96 -17.88 -5.52
CA LEU A 79 -21.84 -17.24 -4.56
C LEU A 79 -21.44 -17.55 -3.10
N ASP A 80 -21.01 -18.78 -2.83
CA ASP A 80 -20.54 -19.23 -1.52
C ASP A 80 -19.26 -18.50 -1.07
N LYS A 81 -18.26 -18.39 -1.96
CA LYS A 81 -17.04 -17.61 -1.69
C LYS A 81 -17.34 -16.13 -1.48
N LEU A 82 -18.28 -15.56 -2.24
CA LEU A 82 -18.68 -14.16 -2.09
C LEU A 82 -19.37 -13.91 -0.74
N PHE A 83 -20.28 -14.79 -0.31
CA PHE A 83 -20.91 -14.70 1.01
C PHE A 83 -19.89 -14.93 2.13
N THR A 84 -18.99 -15.89 1.98
CA THR A 84 -17.90 -16.12 2.94
C THR A 84 -17.03 -14.86 3.11
N ALA A 85 -16.65 -14.21 1.99
CA ALA A 85 -15.89 -12.97 2.03
C ALA A 85 -16.68 -11.82 2.65
N THR A 86 -17.98 -11.73 2.38
CA THR A 86 -18.88 -10.72 2.94
C THR A 86 -19.05 -10.90 4.45
N ASP A 87 -19.26 -12.13 4.90
CA ASP A 87 -19.39 -12.49 6.32
C ASP A 87 -18.09 -12.23 7.10
N ALA A 88 -16.93 -12.35 6.44
CA ALA A 88 -15.64 -12.01 7.01
C ALA A 88 -15.42 -10.48 7.18
N ILE A 89 -16.07 -9.65 6.36
CA ILE A 89 -16.05 -8.19 6.50
C ILE A 89 -17.00 -7.75 7.60
N ASP A 90 -18.27 -8.18 7.50
CA ASP A 90 -19.32 -7.92 8.49
C ASP A 90 -20.47 -8.94 8.29
N PRO A 91 -20.75 -9.82 9.27
CA PRO A 91 -21.85 -10.78 9.21
C PRO A 91 -23.24 -10.15 8.99
N GLY A 92 -23.40 -8.86 9.31
CA GLY A 92 -24.63 -8.10 9.09
C GLY A 92 -24.91 -7.80 7.61
N LEU A 93 -23.87 -7.74 6.77
CA LEU A 93 -24.00 -7.40 5.35
C LEU A 93 -24.82 -8.44 4.57
N ARG A 94 -24.82 -9.70 5.00
CA ARG A 94 -25.56 -10.76 4.34
C ARG A 94 -27.07 -10.48 4.23
N LYS A 95 -27.63 -9.77 5.22
CA LYS A 95 -29.04 -9.32 5.21
C LYS A 95 -29.33 -8.28 4.14
N HIS A 96 -28.30 -7.54 3.71
CA HIS A 96 -28.38 -6.57 2.62
C HIS A 96 -28.02 -7.20 1.27
N CYS A 97 -27.27 -8.30 1.27
CA CYS A 97 -26.92 -9.07 0.08
C CYS A 97 -27.99 -10.08 -0.38
N ILE A 98 -29.19 -10.09 0.21
CA ILE A 98 -30.29 -11.04 -0.10
C ILE A 98 -30.67 -11.05 -1.61
N LYS A 99 -30.34 -9.97 -2.34
CA LYS A 99 -30.60 -9.86 -3.78
C LYS A 99 -29.48 -10.34 -4.68
N ILE A 100 -28.32 -10.75 -4.15
CA ILE A 100 -27.21 -11.22 -4.97
C ILE A 100 -27.47 -12.69 -5.32
N ASP A 101 -27.70 -12.96 -6.59
CA ASP A 101 -27.81 -14.30 -7.14
C ASP A 101 -26.74 -14.56 -8.21
N GLN A 102 -26.77 -15.74 -8.82
CA GLN A 102 -25.81 -16.12 -9.86
C GLN A 102 -25.93 -15.24 -11.12
N SER A 103 -27.11 -14.67 -11.38
CA SER A 103 -27.33 -13.75 -12.49
C SER A 103 -26.67 -12.40 -12.24
N THR A 104 -26.77 -11.86 -11.03
CA THR A 104 -26.06 -10.64 -10.59
C THR A 104 -24.54 -10.83 -10.68
N ILE A 105 -24.02 -11.99 -10.25
CA ILE A 105 -22.60 -12.31 -10.38
C ILE A 105 -22.18 -12.31 -11.86
N LYS A 106 -23.02 -12.85 -12.75
CA LYS A 106 -22.73 -12.90 -14.18
C LYS A 106 -22.76 -11.51 -14.82
N GLU A 107 -23.72 -10.67 -14.41
CA GLU A 107 -23.86 -9.28 -14.88
C GLU A 107 -22.63 -8.44 -14.49
N HIS A 108 -22.17 -8.54 -13.25
CA HIS A 108 -21.04 -7.76 -12.72
C HIS A 108 -19.70 -8.51 -12.76
N ARG A 109 -19.61 -9.59 -13.55
CA ARG A 109 -18.45 -10.52 -13.53
C ARG A 109 -17.12 -9.80 -13.75
N ASP A 110 -17.06 -8.92 -14.75
CA ASP A 110 -15.81 -8.26 -15.12
C ASP A 110 -15.33 -7.30 -14.05
N TYR A 111 -16.24 -6.68 -13.29
CA TYR A 111 -15.90 -5.87 -12.13
C TYR A 111 -15.38 -6.72 -10.98
N LEU A 112 -16.09 -7.80 -10.65
CA LEU A 112 -15.75 -8.69 -9.54
C LEU A 112 -14.41 -9.41 -9.74
N LEU A 113 -14.02 -9.68 -10.99
CA LEU A 113 -12.75 -10.34 -11.31
C LEU A 113 -11.57 -9.37 -11.48
N ARG A 114 -11.83 -8.07 -11.58
CA ARG A 114 -10.82 -7.06 -11.93
C ARG A 114 -9.84 -6.82 -10.80
N GLY A 115 -8.56 -6.96 -11.11
CA GLY A 115 -7.46 -6.58 -10.25
C GLY A 115 -6.81 -5.25 -10.65
N ALA A 116 -5.87 -4.80 -9.84
CA ALA A 116 -5.08 -3.60 -10.07
C ALA A 116 -4.32 -3.63 -11.41
N LEU A 117 -3.83 -4.81 -11.82
CA LEU A 117 -3.07 -4.94 -13.06
C LEU A 117 -3.93 -4.84 -14.31
N ASP A 118 -5.21 -5.19 -14.23
CA ASP A 118 -6.14 -5.13 -15.36
C ASP A 118 -6.46 -3.69 -15.79
N ILE A 119 -6.24 -2.72 -14.90
CA ILE A 119 -6.42 -1.28 -15.15
C ILE A 119 -5.10 -0.50 -15.15
N ASN A 120 -3.96 -1.21 -15.26
CA ASN A 120 -2.62 -0.61 -15.24
C ASN A 120 -2.34 0.27 -14.01
N LEU A 121 -2.96 -0.02 -12.85
CA LEU A 121 -2.88 0.82 -11.66
C LEU A 121 -1.44 1.06 -11.18
N HIS A 122 -0.57 0.07 -11.36
CA HIS A 122 0.83 0.13 -10.97
C HIS A 122 1.61 1.30 -11.61
N TRP A 123 1.27 1.69 -12.83
CA TRP A 123 1.83 2.87 -13.50
C TRP A 123 1.45 4.16 -12.79
N VAL A 124 0.16 4.30 -12.53
CA VAL A 124 -0.44 5.47 -11.89
C VAL A 124 0.07 5.62 -10.47
N VAL A 125 0.20 4.51 -9.75
CA VAL A 125 0.72 4.49 -8.38
C VAL A 125 2.18 4.95 -8.36
N ALA A 126 3.02 4.47 -9.28
CA ALA A 126 4.42 4.89 -9.37
C ALA A 126 4.55 6.38 -9.69
N ASP A 127 3.75 6.89 -10.63
CA ASP A 127 3.72 8.31 -11.01
C ASP A 127 3.18 9.19 -9.86
N ALA A 128 2.08 8.77 -9.23
CA ALA A 128 1.48 9.47 -8.10
C ALA A 128 2.42 9.54 -6.90
N ILE A 129 3.14 8.47 -6.58
CA ILE A 129 4.17 8.52 -5.53
C ILE A 129 5.26 9.52 -5.93
N GLY A 130 5.74 9.48 -7.17
CA GLY A 130 6.76 10.41 -7.67
C GLY A 130 6.39 11.89 -7.56
N LYS A 131 5.08 12.20 -7.68
CA LYS A 131 4.53 13.57 -7.66
C LYS A 131 4.06 14.03 -6.28
N LEU A 132 3.46 13.15 -5.48
CA LEU A 132 2.74 13.52 -4.25
C LEU A 132 3.63 13.52 -3.01
N VAL A 133 4.71 12.74 -2.99
CA VAL A 133 5.58 12.64 -1.81
C VAL A 133 6.79 13.56 -1.93
N THR A 134 7.31 14.01 -0.78
CA THR A 134 8.53 14.83 -0.73
C THR A 134 9.74 14.07 -1.28
N LYS A 135 10.83 14.78 -1.57
CA LYS A 135 12.05 14.14 -2.10
C LYS A 135 12.64 13.13 -1.10
N GLU A 136 12.56 13.47 0.18
CA GLU A 136 13.05 12.66 1.31
C GLU A 136 12.19 11.41 1.48
N GLU A 137 10.86 11.54 1.47
CA GLU A 137 9.94 10.39 1.53
C GLU A 137 10.09 9.48 0.31
N ARG A 138 10.29 10.07 -0.88
CA ARG A 138 10.51 9.31 -2.12
C ARG A 138 11.77 8.46 -2.04
N PHE A 139 12.84 9.00 -1.45
CA PHE A 139 14.06 8.25 -1.21
C PHE A 139 13.81 7.07 -0.24
N GLN A 140 13.06 7.28 0.84
CA GLN A 140 12.72 6.21 1.78
C GLN A 140 11.87 5.12 1.12
N VAL A 141 10.89 5.51 0.30
CA VAL A 141 10.07 4.57 -0.48
C VAL A 141 10.93 3.80 -1.48
N ALA A 142 11.79 4.48 -2.26
CA ALA A 142 12.69 3.86 -3.21
C ALA A 142 13.65 2.86 -2.53
N LEU A 143 14.20 3.23 -1.37
CA LEU A 143 15.06 2.35 -0.59
C LEU A 143 14.31 1.09 -0.14
N MET A 144 13.09 1.24 0.37
CA MET A 144 12.28 0.08 0.80
C MET A 144 11.91 -0.83 -0.36
N LEU A 145 11.52 -0.26 -1.50
CA LEU A 145 11.25 -1.02 -2.73
C LEU A 145 12.51 -1.78 -3.18
N LYS A 146 13.68 -1.13 -3.12
CA LYS A 146 14.95 -1.79 -3.45
C LYS A 146 15.25 -2.95 -2.50
N VAL A 147 15.08 -2.77 -1.19
CA VAL A 147 15.24 -3.83 -0.19
C VAL A 147 14.35 -5.03 -0.52
N LEU A 148 13.06 -4.77 -0.78
CA LEU A 148 12.09 -5.82 -1.14
C LEU A 148 12.38 -6.50 -2.47
N SER A 149 13.06 -5.81 -3.40
CA SER A 149 13.41 -6.37 -4.72
C SER A 149 14.53 -7.42 -4.68
N THR A 150 15.21 -7.58 -3.53
CA THR A 150 16.27 -8.56 -3.34
C THR A 150 15.82 -9.66 -2.39
N SER A 151 16.23 -10.91 -2.60
CA SER A 151 15.86 -12.02 -1.70
C SER A 151 16.34 -11.81 -0.26
N ALA A 152 17.55 -11.28 -0.07
CA ALA A 152 18.11 -11.03 1.26
C ALA A 152 17.39 -9.89 1.98
N GLY A 153 17.16 -8.76 1.30
CA GLY A 153 16.42 -7.64 1.86
C GLY A 153 14.96 -8.00 2.17
N CYS A 154 14.32 -8.72 1.26
CA CYS A 154 12.97 -9.20 1.48
C CYS A 154 12.88 -10.18 2.66
N TYR A 155 13.85 -11.09 2.82
CA TYR A 155 13.92 -11.97 3.98
C TYR A 155 14.02 -11.20 5.30
N MET A 156 14.85 -10.16 5.36
CA MET A 156 14.96 -9.33 6.56
C MET A 156 13.68 -8.57 6.91
N VAL A 157 12.90 -8.18 5.89
CA VAL A 157 11.69 -7.37 6.09
C VAL A 157 10.44 -8.22 6.31
N THR A 158 10.32 -9.34 5.59
CA THR A 158 9.09 -10.14 5.50
C THR A 158 9.24 -11.57 6.03
N GLY A 159 10.48 -12.03 6.20
CA GLY A 159 10.78 -13.41 6.58
C GLY A 159 10.82 -14.41 5.41
N TYR A 160 10.61 -13.97 4.17
CA TYR A 160 10.61 -14.85 3.00
C TYR A 160 11.92 -14.74 2.19
N PRO A 161 12.60 -15.85 1.87
CA PRO A 161 13.93 -15.85 1.24
C PRO A 161 13.87 -15.69 -0.29
N VAL A 162 12.88 -14.95 -0.79
CA VAL A 162 12.64 -14.69 -2.21
C VAL A 162 12.34 -13.21 -2.36
N ALA A 163 12.75 -12.58 -3.46
CA ALA A 163 12.38 -11.20 -3.72
C ALA A 163 10.85 -11.05 -3.82
N PHE A 164 10.32 -9.90 -3.37
CA PHE A 164 8.88 -9.72 -3.21
C PHE A 164 8.09 -9.94 -4.50
N GLN A 165 8.59 -9.42 -5.63
CA GLN A 165 7.94 -9.56 -6.93
C GLN A 165 7.89 -10.99 -7.48
N ASP A 166 8.81 -11.85 -7.02
CA ASP A 166 8.91 -13.23 -7.46
C ASP A 166 8.14 -14.19 -6.53
N MET A 167 7.55 -13.68 -5.44
CA MET A 167 6.70 -14.47 -4.55
C MET A 167 5.33 -14.79 -5.18
N PRO A 168 4.78 -16.00 -4.93
CA PRO A 168 3.38 -16.28 -5.21
C PRO A 168 2.45 -15.29 -4.50
N LEU A 169 1.31 -14.97 -5.14
CA LEU A 169 0.36 -13.96 -4.64
C LEU A 169 -0.03 -14.14 -3.17
N ALA A 170 -0.36 -15.37 -2.73
CA ALA A 170 -0.76 -15.60 -1.34
C ALA A 170 0.31 -15.20 -0.32
N TYR A 171 1.59 -15.41 -0.66
CA TYR A 171 2.70 -14.97 0.19
C TYR A 171 2.92 -13.47 0.14
N ARG A 172 2.69 -12.83 -1.01
CA ARG A 172 2.72 -11.35 -1.11
C ARG A 172 1.65 -10.72 -0.21
N VAL A 173 0.42 -11.25 -0.24
CA VAL A 173 -0.67 -10.79 0.64
C VAL A 173 -0.28 -10.96 2.11
N LYS A 174 0.19 -12.15 2.50
CA LYS A 174 0.62 -12.43 3.89
C LYS A 174 1.80 -11.55 4.31
N ALA A 175 2.75 -11.28 3.42
CA ALA A 175 3.86 -10.37 3.68
C ALA A 175 3.36 -8.93 3.91
N MET A 176 2.40 -8.45 3.10
CA MET A 176 1.79 -7.13 3.27
C MET A 176 1.03 -7.00 4.60
N GLU A 177 0.31 -8.04 5.03
CA GLU A 177 -0.29 -8.11 6.36
C GLU A 177 0.77 -8.07 7.47
N GLY A 178 1.89 -8.76 7.28
CA GLY A 178 3.04 -8.67 8.19
C GLY A 178 3.60 -7.25 8.30
N LEU A 179 3.67 -6.49 7.20
CA LEU A 179 4.08 -5.09 7.21
C LEU A 179 3.06 -4.19 7.92
N ARG A 180 1.76 -4.46 7.75
CA ARG A 180 0.67 -3.75 8.44
C ARG A 180 0.80 -3.87 9.96
N ASP A 181 1.08 -5.07 10.44
CA ASP A 181 1.08 -5.42 11.86
C ASP A 181 2.48 -5.35 12.50
N CYS A 182 3.51 -4.98 11.73
CA CYS A 182 4.88 -4.92 12.20
C CYS A 182 5.06 -3.91 13.34
N SER A 183 5.87 -4.21 14.36
CA SER A 183 6.19 -3.29 15.45
C SER A 183 7.07 -2.11 15.03
N LEU A 184 7.80 -2.24 13.91
CA LEU A 184 8.65 -1.18 13.36
C LEU A 184 7.80 -0.13 12.64
N ALA A 185 7.79 1.09 13.20
CA ALA A 185 7.00 2.20 12.64
C ALA A 185 7.27 2.49 11.15
N PRO A 186 8.52 2.47 10.64
CA PRO A 186 8.78 2.71 9.22
C PRO A 186 8.10 1.71 8.28
N LEU A 187 8.02 0.43 8.67
CA LEU A 187 7.37 -0.60 7.86
C LEU A 187 5.86 -0.41 7.81
N ARG A 188 5.25 -0.04 8.94
CA ARG A 188 3.82 0.32 8.96
C ARG A 188 3.54 1.56 8.11
N VAL A 189 4.38 2.59 8.18
CA VAL A 189 4.24 3.80 7.36
C VAL A 189 4.32 3.44 5.88
N PHE A 190 5.30 2.63 5.47
CA PHE A 190 5.41 2.13 4.11
C PHE A 190 4.12 1.41 3.64
N TYR A 191 3.60 0.47 4.45
CA TYR A 191 2.34 -0.20 4.15
C TYR A 191 1.16 0.79 4.00
N GLN A 192 1.02 1.73 4.95
CA GLN A 192 -0.08 2.70 4.93
C GLN A 192 0.00 3.65 3.73
N THR A 193 1.19 4.06 3.32
CA THR A 193 1.40 4.87 2.12
C THR A 193 0.86 4.15 0.89
N PHE A 194 1.25 2.89 0.66
CA PHE A 194 0.73 2.13 -0.47
C PHE A 194 -0.77 1.83 -0.33
N LYS A 195 -1.25 1.44 0.84
CA LYS A 195 -2.70 1.20 1.07
C LYS A 195 -3.53 2.41 0.65
N ARG A 196 -3.12 3.62 1.07
CA ARG A 196 -3.83 4.88 0.74
C ARG A 196 -3.76 5.20 -0.75
N VAL A 197 -2.56 5.16 -1.33
CA VAL A 197 -2.37 5.52 -2.75
C VAL A 197 -3.07 4.51 -3.66
N VAL A 198 -2.81 3.21 -3.48
CA VAL A 198 -3.40 2.14 -4.29
C VAL A 198 -4.92 2.10 -4.11
N GLY A 199 -5.41 2.13 -2.86
CA GLY A 199 -6.84 2.09 -2.57
C GLY A 199 -7.60 3.27 -3.16
N ASN A 200 -7.09 4.50 -2.98
CA ASN A 200 -7.73 5.68 -3.56
C ASN A 200 -7.73 5.61 -5.09
N LEU A 201 -6.58 5.32 -5.70
CA LEU A 201 -6.45 5.31 -7.17
C LEU A 201 -7.25 4.18 -7.81
N PHE A 202 -7.39 3.01 -7.18
CA PHE A 202 -8.19 1.92 -7.75
C PHE A 202 -9.66 2.35 -8.01
N TYR A 203 -10.22 3.16 -7.13
CA TYR A 203 -11.61 3.64 -7.25
C TYR A 203 -11.75 5.01 -7.94
N SER A 204 -10.70 5.83 -7.96
CA SER A 204 -10.76 7.19 -8.50
C SER A 204 -10.06 7.39 -9.84
N TYR A 205 -9.17 6.48 -10.25
CA TYR A 205 -8.31 6.70 -11.41
C TYR A 205 -9.09 6.74 -12.72
N ILE A 206 -8.90 7.81 -13.48
CA ILE A 206 -9.37 7.98 -14.86
C ILE A 206 -8.21 7.55 -15.77
N ALA A 207 -8.46 6.60 -16.68
CA ALA A 207 -7.43 6.15 -17.59
C ALA A 207 -6.90 7.31 -18.46
N GLU A 208 -5.63 7.24 -18.84
CA GLU A 208 -5.07 8.14 -19.86
C GLU A 208 -5.95 8.06 -21.12
N HIS A 209 -6.24 9.22 -21.72
CA HIS A 209 -7.27 9.49 -22.75
C HIS A 209 -8.69 9.79 -22.26
N GLY A 210 -8.90 10.01 -20.97
CA GLY A 210 -10.19 10.46 -20.44
C GLY A 210 -11.26 9.37 -20.45
N ALA A 211 -10.85 8.10 -20.62
CA ALA A 211 -11.75 6.98 -20.42
C ALA A 211 -12.08 6.87 -18.93
N ALA A 212 -13.38 6.83 -18.64
CA ALA A 212 -13.92 6.67 -17.29
C ALA A 212 -13.29 5.45 -16.59
N ASN A 213 -13.10 5.53 -15.27
CA ASN A 213 -12.72 4.35 -14.50
C ASN A 213 -13.75 3.25 -14.78
N PRO A 214 -13.34 2.05 -15.19
CA PRO A 214 -14.29 1.01 -15.56
C PRO A 214 -15.06 0.46 -14.35
N ASN A 215 -14.68 0.85 -13.11
CA ASN A 215 -15.42 0.55 -11.88
C ASN A 215 -16.60 1.50 -11.65
N TRP A 216 -16.62 2.69 -12.26
CA TRP A 216 -17.62 3.72 -11.97
C TRP A 216 -19.03 3.33 -12.37
N LYS A 217 -19.19 2.75 -13.56
CA LYS A 217 -20.49 2.24 -14.04
C LYS A 217 -21.14 1.28 -13.03
N GLU A 218 -20.31 0.41 -12.46
CA GLU A 218 -20.72 -0.68 -11.56
C GLU A 218 -21.00 -0.17 -10.14
N LEU A 219 -20.33 0.92 -9.75
CA LEU A 219 -20.59 1.65 -8.52
C LEU A 219 -21.75 2.65 -8.64
N ASN A 220 -22.40 2.72 -9.80
CA ASN A 220 -23.37 3.76 -10.15
C ASN A 220 -22.82 5.18 -9.85
N TYR A 221 -21.52 5.37 -10.10
CA TYR A 221 -20.83 6.63 -9.91
C TYR A 221 -20.76 7.38 -11.24
N HIS A 222 -21.39 8.55 -11.29
CA HIS A 222 -21.42 9.44 -12.44
C HIS A 222 -20.55 10.66 -12.11
N PRO A 223 -19.29 10.71 -12.59
CA PRO A 223 -18.38 11.81 -12.28
C PRO A 223 -18.95 13.16 -12.75
N GLU A 224 -19.67 13.21 -13.87
CA GLU A 224 -20.33 14.41 -14.40
C GLU A 224 -21.48 14.94 -13.51
N GLU A 225 -22.05 14.10 -12.66
CA GLU A 225 -23.09 14.49 -11.71
C GLU A 225 -22.49 14.91 -10.35
N THR A 226 -21.38 14.29 -9.96
CA THR A 226 -20.75 14.43 -8.62
C THR A 226 -19.60 15.43 -8.59
N VAL A 227 -18.76 15.45 -9.61
CA VAL A 227 -18.00 16.64 -9.99
C VAL A 227 -19.08 17.55 -10.52
N GLY A 228 -19.73 18.29 -9.61
CA GLY A 228 -20.82 19.16 -10.00
C GLY A 228 -20.41 19.95 -11.22
N LYS A 229 -21.39 20.42 -11.99
CA LYS A 229 -21.21 21.60 -12.84
C LYS A 229 -20.78 22.74 -11.93
N GLY A 230 -19.55 22.69 -11.43
CA GLY A 230 -18.95 23.65 -10.58
C GLY A 230 -18.96 24.85 -11.48
N LYS A 231 -19.88 25.77 -11.21
CA LYS A 231 -19.67 27.16 -11.59
C LYS A 231 -18.19 27.39 -11.30
N ALA A 232 -17.44 27.73 -12.35
CA ALA A 232 -16.06 28.14 -12.17
C ALA A 232 -16.06 29.06 -10.95
N ARG A 233 -15.32 28.67 -9.90
CA ARG A 233 -15.32 29.45 -8.66
C ARG A 233 -15.00 30.87 -9.07
N THR A 234 -15.81 31.81 -8.61
CA THR A 234 -15.46 33.21 -8.78
C THR A 234 -14.08 33.42 -8.14
N ALA A 235 -13.30 34.37 -8.66
CA ALA A 235 -11.97 34.67 -8.10
C ALA A 235 -12.03 34.94 -6.58
N GLU A 236 -13.16 35.42 -6.08
CA GLU A 236 -13.40 35.62 -4.66
C GLU A 236 -13.58 34.30 -3.88
N GLU A 237 -14.33 33.34 -4.42
CA GLU A 237 -14.48 32.00 -3.82
C GLU A 237 -13.16 31.24 -3.81
N GLU A 238 -12.35 31.40 -4.85
CA GLU A 238 -11.02 30.80 -4.92
C GLU A 238 -10.07 31.41 -3.88
N ARG A 239 -10.06 32.74 -3.72
CA ARG A 239 -9.32 33.42 -2.64
C ARG A 239 -9.77 32.97 -1.25
N LYS A 240 -11.08 32.85 -1.01
CA LYS A 240 -11.61 32.35 0.28
C LYS A 240 -11.19 30.92 0.54
N ALA A 241 -11.22 30.05 -0.48
CA ALA A 241 -10.75 28.67 -0.35
C ALA A 241 -9.25 28.60 -0.05
N GLN A 242 -8.43 29.43 -0.71
CA GLN A 242 -6.99 29.53 -0.44
C GLN A 242 -6.70 30.04 0.97
N GLU A 243 -7.44 31.05 1.45
CA GLU A 243 -7.27 31.57 2.80
C GLU A 243 -7.71 30.55 3.86
N ILE A 244 -8.81 29.82 3.64
CA ILE A 244 -9.22 28.72 4.53
C ILE A 244 -8.14 27.63 4.58
N ASP A 245 -7.61 27.22 3.43
CA ASP A 245 -6.56 26.21 3.35
C ASP A 245 -5.29 26.67 4.06
N ARG A 246 -4.89 27.93 3.89
CA ARG A 246 -3.79 28.56 4.63
C ARG A 246 -4.04 28.52 6.14
N LEU A 247 -5.21 28.96 6.61
CA LEU A 247 -5.58 28.95 8.02
C LEU A 247 -5.61 27.54 8.61
N LEU A 248 -6.04 26.55 7.83
CA LEU A 248 -6.01 25.14 8.23
C LEU A 248 -4.57 24.64 8.36
N ARG A 249 -3.67 24.97 7.42
CA ARG A 249 -2.24 24.62 7.52
C ARG A 249 -1.58 25.27 8.74
N ASP A 250 -1.89 26.55 8.99
CA ASP A 250 -1.37 27.28 10.15
C ASP A 250 -1.86 26.66 11.48
N LYS A 251 -3.11 26.21 11.53
CA LYS A 251 -3.68 25.50 12.70
C LYS A 251 -3.13 24.08 12.88
N VAL A 252 -2.74 23.42 11.79
CA VAL A 252 -2.16 22.07 11.79
C VAL A 252 -0.63 22.12 11.99
N SER A 253 -0.06 23.29 12.33
CA SER A 253 1.33 23.38 12.79
C SER A 253 1.54 22.42 13.97
N TYR A 254 2.07 21.24 13.65
CA TYR A 254 2.35 20.21 14.61
C TYR A 254 3.35 20.79 15.61
N PRO A 255 3.08 20.77 16.93
CA PRO A 255 4.11 21.07 17.90
C PRO A 255 5.28 20.14 17.59
N SER A 256 6.42 20.73 17.21
CA SER A 256 7.66 20.01 16.93
C SER A 256 7.94 19.05 18.08
N VAL A 257 7.66 17.76 17.86
CA VAL A 257 7.95 16.68 18.82
C VAL A 257 9.46 16.60 19.11
N TYR A 258 10.28 17.26 18.28
CA TYR A 258 11.72 17.35 18.43
C TYR A 258 12.21 18.41 19.43
N ASN A 259 11.37 19.33 19.91
CA ASN A 259 11.84 20.36 20.87
C ASN A 259 11.87 19.89 22.34
N ASN A 260 11.29 18.73 22.66
CA ASN A 260 11.28 18.22 24.05
C ASN A 260 12.44 17.24 24.37
N LEU A 261 13.27 16.88 23.39
CA LEU A 261 14.43 16.00 23.61
C LEU A 261 15.73 16.75 23.96
N THR A 262 15.79 18.07 23.75
CA THR A 262 16.96 18.91 24.08
C THR A 262 16.81 19.70 25.39
N ALA A 263 15.61 19.72 26.01
CA ALA A 263 15.37 20.42 27.27
C ALA A 263 15.46 19.52 28.52
N GLY A 264 16.19 18.39 28.42
CA GLY A 264 16.55 17.57 29.57
C GLY A 264 17.54 18.29 30.48
N LYS A 265 17.02 19.19 31.33
CA LYS A 265 17.68 19.62 32.57
C LYS A 265 18.01 18.36 33.38
N ILE A 266 19.28 17.98 33.39
CA ILE A 266 19.84 17.11 34.41
C ILE A 266 19.80 17.94 35.70
N VAL A 267 18.80 17.70 36.54
CA VAL A 267 18.84 18.10 37.95
C VAL A 267 19.68 17.03 38.65
N ALA A 268 20.75 17.50 39.28
CA ALA A 268 21.72 16.72 40.04
C ALA A 268 21.09 16.02 41.25
#